data_AF-A7SS37-F1
#
_entry.id   AF-A7SS37-F1
#
_cell.length_a   1.000
_cell.length_b   1.000
_cell.length_c   1.000
_cell.angle_alpha   90.00
_cell.angle_beta   90.00
_cell.angle_gamma   90.00
#
_symmetry.space_group_name_H-M   'P 1'
#
loop_
_entity.id
_entity.type
_entity.pdbx_description
1 polymer ?
#
loop_
_entity_poly.entity_id
_entity_poly.type
_entity_poly.pdbx_seq_one_letter_code
_entity_poly.pdbx_strand_id
1 'polypeptide(L)'
;AENGDVTVTCSASGRPAPNVTWVNKTSGSPVAHGTGSATLSLLKIQRHQAGVYQCQAINDVGRVAITQDVTINVQYPPEITPIQNTTVRAGETITLTCAVAGNPTPSVSWSK
;
A
#
# COMPACT_ATOMS: atom_id res chain seq x y z
N ALA A 1 6.76 -1.88 6.74
CA ALA A 1 5.83 -2.11 7.86
C ALA A 1 5.04 -0.83 8.11
N GLU A 2 3.84 -0.94 8.69
CA GLU A 2 3.06 0.24 9.10
C GLU A 2 3.87 1.09 10.09
N ASN A 3 3.74 2.42 9.99
CA ASN A 3 4.57 3.42 10.64
C ASN A 3 6.05 3.40 10.26
N GLY A 4 6.45 2.54 9.32
CA GLY A 4 7.79 2.54 8.75
C GLY A 4 7.95 3.55 7.63
N ASP A 5 9.20 3.75 7.21
CA ASP A 5 9.55 4.62 6.11
C ASP A 5 9.94 3.80 4.88
N VAL A 6 9.53 4.26 3.71
CA VAL A 6 9.86 3.63 2.43
C VAL A 6 10.39 4.70 1.47
N THR A 7 11.55 4.43 0.89
CA THR A 7 12.16 5.25 -0.16
C THR A 7 12.42 4.41 -1.39
N VAL A 8 11.89 4.84 -2.54
CA VAL A 8 12.07 4.16 -3.82
C VAL A 8 12.52 5.18 -4.85
N THR A 9 13.64 4.91 -5.50
CA THR A 9 14.18 5.78 -6.55
C THR A 9 13.95 5.15 -7.92
N CYS A 10 13.38 5.92 -8.84
CA CYS A 10 13.27 5.55 -10.24
C CYS A 10 14.19 6.46 -11.06
N SER A 11 15.00 5.87 -11.93
CA SER A 11 15.89 6.61 -12.83
C SER A 11 15.65 6.21 -14.28
N ALA A 12 15.77 7.19 -15.17
CA ALA A 12 15.62 7.02 -16.60
C ALA A 12 16.68 7.84 -17.33
N SER A 13 17.20 7.31 -18.42
CA SER A 13 18.20 7.98 -19.25
C SER A 13 17.63 8.34 -20.61
N GLY A 14 18.13 9.44 -21.19
CA GLY A 14 17.68 9.94 -22.48
C GLY A 14 18.28 11.30 -22.81
N ARG A 15 18.25 11.69 -24.09
CA ARG A 15 18.59 13.03 -24.56
C ARG A 15 17.44 13.56 -25.42
N PRO A 16 16.77 14.68 -25.05
CA PRO A 16 16.90 15.42 -23.79
C PRO A 16 16.64 14.55 -22.56
N ALA A 17 17.15 14.98 -21.40
CA ALA A 17 16.98 14.26 -20.15
C ALA A 17 15.47 14.07 -19.86
N PRO A 18 15.02 12.83 -19.57
CA PRO A 18 13.61 12.58 -19.40
C PRO A 18 13.09 13.19 -18.10
N ASN A 19 11.86 13.71 -18.14
CA ASN A 19 11.11 14.02 -16.94
C ASN A 19 10.56 12.72 -16.34
N VAL A 20 10.84 12.48 -15.06
CA VAL A 20 10.45 11.28 -14.31
C VAL A 20 9.42 11.67 -13.25
N THR A 21 8.28 11.01 -13.25
CA THR A 21 7.15 11.29 -12.35
C THR A 21 6.66 10.01 -11.71
N TRP A 22 6.46 10.03 -10.39
CA TRP A 22 5.75 8.98 -9.66
C TRP A 22 4.27 9.31 -9.58
N VAL A 23 3.43 8.32 -9.84
CA VAL A 23 1.97 8.43 -9.77
C VAL A 23 1.44 7.33 -8.87
N ASN A 24 0.60 7.69 -7.90
CA ASN A 24 -0.15 6.70 -7.13
C ASN A 24 -1.35 6.24 -7.98
N LYS A 25 -1.39 4.97 -8.41
CA LYS A 25 -2.44 4.48 -9.32
C LYS A 25 -3.82 4.37 -8.66
N THR A 26 -3.89 4.28 -7.33
CA THR A 26 -5.16 4.26 -6.59
C THR A 26 -5.84 5.63 -6.61
N SER A 27 -5.06 6.70 -6.43
CA SER A 27 -5.58 8.08 -6.42
C SER A 27 -5.49 8.79 -7.77
N GLY A 28 -4.70 8.27 -8.71
CA GLY A 28 -4.36 8.93 -9.97
C GLY A 28 -3.45 10.16 -9.82
N SER A 29 -2.97 10.47 -8.60
CA SER A 29 -2.24 11.72 -8.32
C SER A 29 -0.72 11.56 -8.47
N PRO A 30 -0.01 12.57 -9.01
CA PRO A 30 1.44 12.61 -8.98
C PRO A 30 1.94 12.83 -7.55
N VAL A 31 2.96 12.07 -7.13
CA VAL A 31 3.46 12.06 -5.75
C VAL A 31 4.94 12.44 -5.62
N ALA A 32 5.71 12.35 -6.71
CA ALA A 32 7.08 12.84 -6.79
C ALA A 32 7.46 13.10 -8.25
N HIS A 33 8.42 13.97 -8.49
CA HIS A 33 8.91 14.29 -9.83
C HIS A 33 10.41 14.63 -9.81
N GLY A 34 11.05 14.58 -10.96
CA GLY A 34 12.45 14.96 -11.12
C GLY A 34 12.94 14.75 -12.56
N THR A 35 14.15 15.22 -12.87
CA THR A 35 14.73 15.09 -14.20
C THR A 35 15.82 14.02 -14.18
N GLY A 36 15.69 13.00 -15.05
CA GLY A 36 16.55 11.81 -15.09
C GLY A 36 16.37 10.85 -13.91
N SER A 37 15.88 11.31 -12.77
CA SER A 37 15.55 10.49 -11.61
C SER A 37 14.52 11.18 -10.72
N ALA A 38 13.67 10.39 -10.07
CA ALA A 38 12.73 10.85 -9.05
C ALA A 38 12.65 9.85 -7.90
N THR A 39 12.62 10.37 -6.66
CA THR A 39 12.53 9.56 -5.44
C THR A 39 11.16 9.72 -4.81
N LEU A 40 10.47 8.60 -4.59
CA LEU A 40 9.25 8.50 -3.80
C LEU A 40 9.62 8.24 -2.34
N SER A 41 9.24 9.15 -1.45
CA SER A 41 9.45 9.03 0.00
C SER A 41 8.10 8.96 0.71
N LEU A 42 7.80 7.82 1.32
CA LEU A 42 6.61 7.59 2.13
C LEU A 42 7.04 7.42 3.58
N LEU A 43 6.84 8.45 4.40
CA LEU A 43 7.20 8.44 5.82
C LEU A 43 6.01 8.02 6.68
N LYS A 44 6.27 7.25 7.73
CA LYS A 44 5.25 6.72 8.65
C LYS A 44 4.07 6.11 7.90
N ILE A 45 4.37 5.24 6.93
CA ILE A 45 3.39 4.73 5.98
C ILE A 45 2.25 3.99 6.69
N GLN A 46 1.02 4.26 6.29
CA GLN A 46 -0.18 3.63 6.83
C GLN A 46 -0.72 2.54 5.88
N ARG A 47 -1.47 1.57 6.41
CA ARG A 47 -2.04 0.48 5.59
C ARG A 47 -2.88 0.94 4.40
N HIS A 48 -3.54 2.10 4.49
CA HIS A 48 -4.34 2.66 3.39
C HIS A 48 -3.49 3.26 2.25
N GLN A 49 -2.19 3.43 2.45
CA GLN A 49 -1.24 3.88 1.43
C GLN A 49 -0.59 2.71 0.67
N ALA A 50 -0.92 1.46 1.03
CA ALA A 50 -0.58 0.30 0.24
C ALA A 50 -1.24 0.36 -1.15
N GLY A 51 -0.57 -0.18 -2.15
CA GLY A 51 -1.07 -0.15 -3.52
C GLY A 51 0.04 -0.07 -4.56
N VAL A 52 -0.36 0.24 -5.80
CA VAL A 52 0.57 0.32 -6.93
C VAL A 52 0.95 1.78 -7.17
N TYR A 53 2.26 2.02 -7.18
CA TYR A 53 2.88 3.29 -7.56
C TYR A 53 3.57 3.08 -8.90
N GLN A 54 3.29 3.96 -9.86
CA GLN A 54 3.85 3.90 -11.19
C GLN A 54 4.89 5.00 -11.37
N CYS A 55 6.10 4.63 -11.74
CA CYS A 55 7.08 5.56 -12.28
C CYS A 55 6.81 5.75 -13.78
N GLN A 56 6.78 7.00 -14.24
CA GLN A 56 6.60 7.38 -15.63
C GLN A 56 7.77 8.25 -16.05
N ALA A 57 8.41 7.95 -17.18
CA ALA A 57 9.47 8.79 -17.74
C ALA A 57 9.17 9.18 -19.19
N ILE A 58 9.27 10.48 -19.49
CA ILE A 58 8.97 11.04 -20.81
C ILE A 58 10.04 12.06 -21.22
N ASN A 59 10.44 12.04 -22.49
CA ASN A 59 11.28 13.07 -23.07
C ASN A 59 10.63 13.65 -24.34
N ASP A 60 11.06 14.83 -24.77
CA ASP A 60 10.46 15.53 -25.92
C ASP A 60 10.67 14.83 -27.27
N VAL A 61 11.55 13.83 -27.31
CA VAL A 61 11.80 13.00 -28.51
C VAL A 61 10.77 11.86 -28.61
N GLY A 62 10.36 11.30 -27.48
CA GLY A 62 9.39 10.22 -27.39
C GLY A 62 7.96 10.74 -27.36
N ARG A 63 7.06 10.09 -28.11
CA ARG A 63 5.61 10.37 -28.02
C ARG A 63 4.92 9.59 -26.90
N VAL A 64 5.59 8.61 -26.32
CA VAL A 64 5.03 7.67 -25.34
C VAL A 64 5.94 7.66 -24.11
N ALA A 65 5.34 7.83 -22.93
CA ALA A 65 6.05 7.66 -21.67
C ALA A 65 6.36 6.17 -21.43
N ILE A 66 7.59 5.86 -21.01
CA ILE A 66 7.90 4.54 -20.46
C ILE A 66 7.40 4.49 -19.01
N THR A 67 6.87 3.35 -18.60
CA THR A 67 6.30 3.22 -17.25
C THR A 67 6.76 1.94 -16.57
N GLN A 68 6.90 2.00 -15.26
CA GLN A 68 7.24 0.86 -14.41
C GLN A 68 6.39 0.89 -13.14
N ASP A 69 5.67 -0.21 -12.88
CA ASP A 69 4.83 -0.34 -11.69
C ASP A 69 5.65 -0.94 -10.52
N VAL A 70 5.40 -0.41 -9.32
CA VAL A 70 5.98 -0.86 -8.05
C VAL A 70 4.84 -1.04 -7.05
N THR A 71 4.74 -2.24 -6.49
CA THR A 71 3.73 -2.56 -5.46
C THR A 71 4.30 -2.30 -4.08
N ILE A 72 3.65 -1.41 -3.32
CA ILE A 72 3.96 -1.16 -1.92
C ILE A 72 3.02 -2.00 -1.05
N ASN A 73 3.59 -3.00 -0.37
CA ASN A 73 2.88 -3.84 0.59
C ASN A 73 3.17 -3.38 2.02
N VAL A 74 2.14 -2.95 2.75
CA VAL A 74 2.26 -2.50 4.14
C VAL A 74 1.81 -3.61 5.08
N GLN A 75 2.76 -4.19 5.81
CA GLN A 75 2.51 -5.19 6.85
C GLN A 75 2.11 -4.50 8.17
N TYR A 76 1.11 -5.05 8.86
CA TYR A 76 0.58 -4.54 10.12
C TYR A 76 0.09 -5.70 10.99
N PRO A 77 0.12 -5.54 12.33
CA PRO A 77 -0.22 -6.62 13.26
C PRO A 77 -1.71 -7.01 13.20
N PRO A 78 -2.08 -8.18 13.72
CA PRO A 78 -3.47 -8.58 13.82
C PRO A 78 -4.28 -7.65 14.72
N GLU A 79 -5.44 -7.21 14.25
CA GLU A 79 -6.40 -6.40 15.00
C GLU A 79 -7.73 -7.15 15.07
N ILE A 80 -8.21 -7.36 16.30
CA ILE A 80 -9.47 -8.04 16.58
C ILE A 80 -10.57 -6.98 16.66
N THR A 81 -11.61 -7.14 15.85
CA THR A 81 -12.83 -6.37 16.02
C THR A 81 -13.53 -6.85 17.29
N PRO A 82 -13.84 -5.94 18.25
CA PRO A 82 -14.48 -6.31 19.50
C PRO A 82 -15.77 -7.11 19.28
N ILE A 83 -15.88 -8.25 19.97
CA ILE A 83 -17.11 -9.04 19.98
C ILE A 83 -18.07 -8.41 20.99
N GLN A 84 -19.32 -8.21 20.60
CA GLN A 84 -20.34 -7.76 21.54
C GLN A 84 -20.71 -8.90 22.50
N ASN A 85 -20.77 -8.57 23.80
CA ASN A 85 -21.23 -9.51 24.82
C ASN A 85 -22.64 -9.96 24.49
N THR A 86 -22.81 -11.27 24.31
CA THR A 86 -24.10 -11.88 24.02
C THR A 86 -24.52 -12.73 25.21
N THR A 87 -25.67 -12.42 25.80
CA THR A 87 -26.28 -13.21 26.87
C THR A 87 -27.27 -14.18 26.27
N VAL A 88 -27.15 -15.46 26.60
CA VAL A 88 -28.04 -16.51 26.10
C VAL A 88 -28.55 -17.42 27.19
N ARG A 89 -29.73 -17.98 26.98
CA ARG A 89 -30.39 -18.86 27.96
C ARG A 89 -29.81 -20.26 27.88
N ALA A 90 -29.88 -20.97 29.00
CA ALA A 90 -29.50 -22.37 29.04
C ALA A 90 -30.32 -23.19 28.02
N GLY A 91 -29.62 -23.92 27.16
CA GLY A 91 -30.23 -24.71 26.08
C GLY A 91 -30.29 -24.02 24.71
N GLU A 92 -29.92 -22.74 24.61
CA GLU A 92 -29.83 -22.02 23.35
C GLU A 92 -28.44 -22.16 22.71
N THR A 93 -28.40 -22.32 21.39
CA THR A 93 -27.16 -22.33 20.60
C THR A 93 -26.77 -20.92 20.20
N ILE A 94 -25.49 -20.58 20.30
CA ILE A 94 -24.94 -19.31 19.84
C ILE A 94 -23.85 -19.49 18.80
N THR A 95 -23.72 -18.48 17.95
CA THR A 95 -22.61 -18.32 17.03
C THR A 95 -21.83 -17.07 17.44
N LEU A 96 -20.57 -17.24 17.82
CA LEU A 96 -19.65 -16.13 18.08
C LEU A 96 -18.83 -15.87 16.81
N THR A 97 -18.85 -14.63 16.34
CA THR A 97 -18.07 -14.21 15.18
C THR A 97 -16.88 -13.37 15.65
N CYS A 98 -15.66 -13.83 15.38
CA CYS A 98 -14.44 -13.07 15.61
C CYS A 98 -13.90 -12.58 14.26
N ALA A 99 -13.97 -11.28 14.02
CA ALA A 99 -13.37 -10.66 12.83
C ALA A 99 -11.97 -10.17 13.20
N VAL A 100 -10.96 -10.65 12.46
CA VAL A 100 -9.56 -10.26 12.66
C VAL A 100 -9.00 -9.75 11.34
N ALA A 101 -8.40 -8.56 11.35
CA ALA A 101 -7.65 -8.01 10.23
C ALA A 101 -6.15 -8.14 10.49
N GLY A 102 -5.32 -8.35 9.46
CA GLY A 102 -3.86 -8.39 9.61
C GLY A 102 -3.17 -8.64 8.27
N ASN A 103 -1.93 -8.19 8.14
CA ASN A 103 -1.09 -8.46 6.98
C ASN A 103 0.34 -8.82 7.43
N PRO A 104 0.79 -10.08 7.29
CA PRO A 104 0.11 -11.20 6.61
C PRO A 104 -1.16 -11.68 7.33
N THR A 105 -2.00 -12.44 6.62
CA THR A 105 -3.27 -12.95 7.16
C THR A 105 -3.04 -13.75 8.44
N PRO A 106 -3.68 -13.38 9.57
CA PRO A 106 -3.47 -14.05 10.85
C PRO A 106 -4.18 -15.40 10.93
N SER A 107 -3.62 -16.31 11.72
CA SER A 107 -4.30 -17.55 12.14
C SER A 107 -5.20 -17.26 13.34
N VAL A 108 -6.44 -17.77 13.31
CA VAL A 108 -7.43 -17.56 14.38
C VAL A 108 -7.81 -18.90 15.00
N SER A 109 -7.75 -18.97 16.34
CA SER A 109 -8.17 -20.14 17.12
C SER A 109 -9.02 -19.71 18.31
N TRP A 110 -10.02 -20.53 18.66
CA TRP A 110 -10.87 -20.31 19.82
C TRP A 110 -10.37 -21.11 21.02
N SER A 111 -10.38 -20.49 22.20
CA SER A 111 -10.16 -21.14 23.50
C SER A 111 -11.32 -20.81 24.43
N LYS A 112 -11.70 -21.77 25.27
CA LYS A 112 -12.75 -21.63 26.28
C LYS A 112 -12.24 -20.93 27.54
#